data_AF-A0A8D9B3A3-F1
#
_entry.id   AF-A0A8D9B3A3-F1
#
_cell.length_a   1.000
_cell.length_b   1.000
_cell.length_c   1.000
_cell.angle_alpha   90.00
_cell.angle_beta   90.00
_cell.angle_gamma   90.00
#
_symmetry.space_group_name_H-M   'P 1'
#
loop_
_entity.id
_entity.type
_entity.pdbx_description
1 polymer ?
#
loop_
_entity_poly.entity_id
_entity_poly.type
_entity_poly.pdbx_seq_one_letter_code
_entity_poly.pdbx_strand_id
1 'polypeptide(L)'
;MLWSWYMSNDTQFYALAIIILLVSVKYFRVAAGAVIFFLVSSWATTIMVSLHYGYRARIQDPFAMFDELYDKPWTRLGPYLVGMFAGWFLLRSKNKIKMSLSTTVIGWFLSLATLFCLVYGLHLTTLEAWGSALYVSVGHTAWGAALAWIVIACCTGYGGCINSALSFRMLQPLSRLTYCAYLVHPVIMVATSFQMDGPMHIHNALTLILYFGN
;
A
#
# COMPACT_ATOMS: atom_id res chain seq x y z
N MET A 1 8.18 10.48 15.80
CA MET A 1 9.06 9.32 15.50
C MET A 1 9.03 9.11 13.99
N LEU A 2 10.15 8.75 13.34
CA LEU A 2 10.22 8.69 11.87
C LEU A 2 9.25 7.67 11.23
N TRP A 3 8.66 6.77 12.01
CA TRP A 3 7.64 5.80 11.55
C TRP A 3 6.21 6.16 12.00
N SER A 4 6.00 7.15 12.88
CA SER A 4 4.65 7.45 13.37
C SER A 4 3.77 8.18 12.35
N TRP A 5 4.35 8.73 11.28
CA TRP A 5 3.63 9.43 10.20
C TRP A 5 2.53 8.58 9.58
N TYR A 6 2.76 7.27 9.43
CA TYR A 6 1.78 6.35 8.86
C TYR A 6 0.49 6.32 9.68
N MET A 7 0.58 6.30 11.02
CA MET A 7 -0.59 6.33 11.89
C MET A 7 -1.32 7.67 11.80
N SER A 8 -0.58 8.78 11.71
CA SER A 8 -1.18 10.09 11.50
C SER A 8 -2.00 10.12 10.21
N ASN A 9 -1.43 9.60 9.12
CA ASN A 9 -2.12 9.51 7.84
C ASN A 9 -3.35 8.60 7.91
N ASP A 10 -3.24 7.42 8.52
CA ASP A 10 -4.35 6.49 8.66
C ASP A 10 -5.54 7.09 9.44
N THR A 11 -5.28 7.80 10.54
CA THR A 11 -6.34 8.49 11.30
C THR A 11 -7.03 9.60 10.49
N GLN A 12 -6.27 10.36 9.71
CA GLN A 12 -6.82 11.40 8.82
C GLN A 12 -7.68 10.78 7.71
N PHE A 13 -7.21 9.70 7.08
CA PHE A 13 -7.95 9.00 6.05
C PHE A 13 -9.22 8.35 6.60
N TYR A 14 -9.16 7.80 7.80
CA TYR A 14 -10.32 7.25 8.49
C TYR A 14 -11.39 8.31 8.75
N ALA A 15 -11.00 9.49 9.25
CA ALA A 15 -11.93 10.60 9.44
C ALA A 15 -12.58 11.06 8.11
N LEU A 16 -11.76 11.23 7.07
CA LEU A 16 -12.24 11.58 5.72
C LEU A 16 -13.20 10.52 5.17
N ALA A 17 -12.88 9.25 5.35
CA ALA A 17 -13.68 8.12 4.89
C ALA A 17 -15.05 8.05 5.55
N ILE A 18 -15.14 8.31 6.85
CA ILE A 18 -16.42 8.39 7.55
C ILE A 18 -17.30 9.48 6.93
N ILE A 19 -16.74 10.66 6.67
CA ILE A 19 -17.48 11.77 6.07
C ILE A 19 -18.00 11.38 4.67
N ILE A 20 -17.12 10.84 3.83
CA ILE A 20 -17.49 10.39 2.47
C ILE A 20 -18.58 9.32 2.53
N LEU A 21 -18.45 8.35 3.45
CA LEU A 21 -19.39 7.25 3.59
C LEU A 21 -20.76 7.76 4.09
N LEU A 22 -20.81 8.69 5.04
CA LEU A 22 -22.05 9.33 5.50
C LEU A 22 -22.75 10.08 4.36
N VAL A 23 -22.01 10.86 3.56
CA VAL A 23 -22.55 11.55 2.39
C VAL A 23 -23.06 10.54 1.35
N SER A 24 -22.38 9.40 1.19
CA SER A 24 -22.74 8.38 0.20
C SER A 24 -24.12 7.76 0.42
N VAL A 25 -24.63 7.77 1.66
CA VAL A 25 -25.96 7.22 2.00
C VAL A 25 -27.08 7.99 1.31
N LYS A 26 -26.99 9.32 1.28
CA LYS A 26 -28.02 10.19 0.70
C LYS A 26 -27.66 10.71 -0.69
N TYR A 27 -26.38 10.99 -0.94
CA TYR A 27 -25.88 11.63 -2.16
C TYR A 27 -24.74 10.82 -2.79
N PHE A 28 -25.03 9.59 -3.20
CA PHE A 28 -24.01 8.67 -3.75
C PHE A 28 -23.18 9.27 -4.90
N ARG A 29 -23.82 9.98 -5.85
CA ARG A 29 -23.11 10.60 -6.99
C ARG A 29 -22.11 11.67 -6.53
N VAL A 30 -22.45 12.43 -5.49
CA VAL A 30 -21.56 13.46 -4.91
C VAL A 30 -20.39 12.79 -4.21
N ALA A 31 -20.64 11.73 -3.42
CA ALA A 31 -19.58 10.98 -2.77
C ALA A 31 -18.63 10.31 -3.77
N ALA A 32 -19.15 9.70 -4.84
CA ALA A 32 -18.34 9.12 -5.90
C ALA A 32 -17.50 10.19 -6.63
N GLY A 33 -18.10 11.35 -6.92
CA GLY A 33 -17.38 12.50 -7.47
C GLY A 33 -16.26 13.00 -6.55
N ALA A 34 -16.50 13.06 -5.24
CA ALA A 34 -15.50 13.45 -4.26
C ALA A 34 -14.32 12.45 -4.19
N VAL A 35 -14.59 11.14 -4.22
CA VAL A 35 -13.54 10.11 -4.24
C VAL A 35 -12.66 10.26 -5.49
N ILE A 36 -13.26 10.43 -6.66
CA ILE A 36 -12.51 10.62 -7.92
C ILE A 36 -11.71 11.92 -7.86
N PHE A 37 -12.31 13.01 -7.38
CA PHE A 37 -11.66 14.29 -7.23
C PHE A 37 -10.42 14.18 -6.32
N PHE A 38 -10.56 13.60 -5.13
CA PHE A 38 -9.45 13.41 -4.20
C PHE A 38 -8.34 12.52 -4.76
N LEU A 39 -8.70 11.47 -5.50
CA LEU A 39 -7.74 10.58 -6.14
C LEU A 39 -6.94 11.30 -7.23
N VAL A 40 -7.63 12.03 -8.12
CA VAL A 40 -6.97 12.77 -9.20
C VAL A 40 -6.13 13.91 -8.64
N SER A 41 -6.61 14.63 -7.62
CA SER A 41 -5.83 15.68 -6.95
C SER A 41 -4.59 15.12 -6.26
N SER A 42 -4.71 13.93 -5.64
CA SER A 42 -3.59 13.21 -5.03
C SER A 42 -2.51 12.87 -6.07
N TRP A 43 -2.89 12.31 -7.22
CA TRP A 43 -1.94 12.01 -8.29
C TRP A 43 -1.32 13.27 -8.88
N ALA A 44 -2.13 14.28 -9.20
CA ALA A 44 -1.66 15.53 -9.79
C ALA A 44 -0.65 16.24 -8.87
N THR A 45 -0.96 16.38 -7.58
CA THR A 45 -0.04 16.99 -6.61
C THR A 45 1.25 16.20 -6.48
N THR A 46 1.19 14.87 -6.40
CA THR A 46 2.37 14.01 -6.32
C THR A 46 3.26 14.12 -7.55
N ILE A 47 2.67 14.16 -8.75
CA ILE A 47 3.41 14.34 -10.02
C ILE A 47 4.07 15.71 -10.05
N MET A 48 3.34 16.79 -9.71
CA MET A 48 3.88 18.14 -9.71
C MET A 48 5.07 18.28 -8.75
N VAL A 49 4.94 17.78 -7.53
CA VAL A 49 6.02 17.82 -6.52
C VAL A 49 7.21 16.99 -6.99
N SER A 50 6.98 15.78 -7.49
CA SER A 50 8.05 14.91 -8.01
C SER A 50 8.84 15.55 -9.15
N LEU A 51 8.17 16.26 -10.06
CA LEU A 51 8.81 16.92 -11.19
C LEU A 51 9.52 18.21 -10.77
N HIS A 52 8.92 19.00 -9.88
CA HIS A 52 9.50 20.24 -9.36
C HIS A 52 10.88 20.00 -8.73
N TYR A 53 11.00 18.92 -7.95
CA TYR A 53 12.25 18.54 -7.30
C TYR A 53 13.13 17.59 -8.13
N GLY A 54 12.74 17.25 -9.36
CA GLY A 54 13.51 16.35 -10.22
C GLY A 54 13.72 14.95 -9.62
N TYR A 55 12.76 14.47 -8.82
CA TYR A 55 12.88 13.21 -8.10
C TYR A 55 13.06 12.02 -9.05
N ARG A 56 13.98 11.12 -8.69
CA ARG A 56 14.26 9.88 -9.41
C ARG A 56 14.14 8.71 -8.45
N ALA A 57 13.18 7.82 -8.70
CA ALA A 57 12.95 6.65 -7.87
C ALA A 57 14.15 5.69 -7.98
N ARG A 58 14.77 5.36 -6.84
CA ARG A 58 15.93 4.47 -6.76
C ARG A 58 15.84 3.60 -5.51
N ILE A 59 16.34 2.37 -5.61
CA ILE A 59 16.38 1.42 -4.47
C ILE A 59 17.43 1.84 -3.43
N GLN A 60 18.51 2.50 -3.88
CA GLN A 60 19.66 2.85 -3.04
C GLN A 60 19.34 3.94 -2.01
N ASP A 61 18.41 4.86 -2.33
CA ASP A 61 17.97 5.94 -1.45
C ASP A 61 16.44 5.90 -1.27
N PRO A 62 15.92 4.92 -0.50
CA PRO A 62 14.48 4.73 -0.34
C PRO A 62 13.81 5.88 0.44
N PHE A 63 14.59 6.69 1.16
CA PHE A 63 14.12 7.86 1.93
C PHE A 63 14.45 9.19 1.24
N ALA A 64 14.90 9.18 -0.02
CA ALA A 64 15.06 10.42 -0.77
C ALA A 64 13.72 11.17 -0.82
N MET A 65 13.74 12.46 -0.47
CA MET A 65 12.56 13.33 -0.44
C MET A 65 11.45 12.81 0.49
N PHE A 66 11.81 12.17 1.61
CA PHE A 66 10.84 11.63 2.56
C PHE A 66 9.84 12.69 3.04
N ASP A 67 10.31 13.86 3.45
CA ASP A 67 9.45 14.91 3.99
C ASP A 67 8.52 15.55 2.95
N GLU A 68 9.01 15.66 1.71
CA GLU A 68 8.32 16.35 0.61
C GLU A 68 7.33 15.43 -0.10
N LEU A 69 7.67 14.14 -0.29
CA LEU A 69 6.95 13.22 -1.15
C LEU A 69 6.39 11.98 -0.43
N TYR A 70 7.02 11.56 0.67
CA TYR A 70 6.73 10.27 1.30
C TYR A 70 5.79 10.37 2.51
N ASP A 71 6.07 11.29 3.44
CA ASP A 71 5.29 11.46 4.69
C ASP A 71 3.89 12.06 4.41
N LYS A 72 3.78 12.92 3.39
CA LYS A 72 2.57 13.72 3.16
C LYS A 72 1.31 12.88 2.88
N PRO A 73 0.17 13.18 3.55
CA PRO A 73 -1.06 12.37 3.43
C PRO A 73 -1.64 12.35 2.01
N TRP A 74 -1.53 13.46 1.27
CA TRP A 74 -2.09 13.55 -0.08
C TRP A 74 -1.37 12.65 -1.10
N THR A 75 -0.13 12.18 -0.86
CA THR A 75 0.55 11.26 -1.78
C THR A 75 0.16 9.79 -1.55
N ARG A 76 -0.52 9.49 -0.43
CA ARG A 76 -0.83 8.13 0.03
C ARG A 76 -2.32 7.79 0.11
N LEU A 77 -3.16 8.71 -0.30
CA LEU A 77 -4.62 8.56 -0.20
C LEU A 77 -5.19 7.47 -1.13
N GLY A 78 -4.55 7.22 -2.27
CA GLY A 78 -5.03 6.31 -3.32
C GLY A 78 -5.42 4.90 -2.84
N PRO A 79 -4.50 4.12 -2.24
CA PRO A 79 -4.81 2.78 -1.74
C PRO A 79 -6.00 2.75 -0.77
N TYR A 80 -6.14 3.78 0.07
CA TYR A 80 -7.22 3.88 1.04
C TYR A 80 -8.59 4.03 0.35
N LEU A 81 -8.68 4.92 -0.64
CA LEU A 81 -9.90 5.10 -1.44
C LEU A 81 -10.27 3.85 -2.23
N VAL A 82 -9.27 3.15 -2.78
CA VAL A 82 -9.48 1.88 -3.49
C VAL A 82 -10.02 0.79 -2.55
N GLY A 83 -9.47 0.68 -1.34
CA GLY A 83 -9.97 -0.24 -0.32
C GLY A 83 -11.41 0.07 0.09
N MET A 84 -11.74 1.35 0.28
CA MET A 84 -13.10 1.80 0.58
C MET A 84 -14.08 1.42 -0.54
N PHE A 85 -13.70 1.65 -1.80
CA PHE A 85 -14.50 1.25 -2.96
C PHE A 85 -14.70 -0.26 -3.01
N ALA A 86 -13.65 -1.05 -2.80
CA ALA A 86 -13.72 -2.51 -2.80
C ALA A 86 -14.66 -3.03 -1.69
N GLY A 87 -14.58 -2.47 -0.49
CA GLY A 87 -15.48 -2.81 0.61
C GLY A 87 -16.95 -2.46 0.30
N TRP A 88 -17.21 -1.27 -0.24
CA TRP A 88 -18.54 -0.87 -0.70
C TRP A 88 -19.09 -1.80 -1.79
N PHE A 89 -18.24 -2.16 -2.76
CA PHE A 89 -18.59 -3.06 -3.85
C PHE A 89 -18.98 -4.45 -3.35
N LEU A 90 -18.18 -5.04 -2.45
CA LEU A 90 -18.48 -6.33 -1.84
C LEU A 90 -19.78 -6.31 -1.04
N LEU A 91 -20.01 -5.24 -0.27
CA LEU A 91 -21.26 -5.05 0.49
C LEU A 91 -22.48 -5.01 -0.44
N ARG A 92 -22.39 -4.26 -1.55
CA ARG A 92 -23.49 -4.14 -2.54
C ARG A 92 -23.75 -5.46 -3.25
N SER A 93 -22.71 -6.19 -3.62
CA SER A 93 -22.82 -7.48 -4.28
C SER A 93 -23.17 -8.63 -3.33
N LYS A 94 -23.21 -8.40 -2.00
CA LYS A 94 -23.41 -9.43 -0.97
C LYS A 94 -22.48 -10.63 -1.14
N ASN A 95 -21.26 -10.40 -1.64
CA ASN A 95 -20.28 -11.43 -2.03
C ASN A 95 -20.79 -12.47 -3.06
N LYS A 96 -21.89 -12.20 -3.77
CA LYS A 96 -22.49 -13.12 -4.76
C LYS A 96 -22.28 -12.62 -6.18
N ILE A 97 -21.02 -12.60 -6.61
CA ILE A 97 -20.67 -12.21 -7.98
C ILE A 97 -20.43 -13.47 -8.79
N LYS A 98 -21.10 -13.60 -9.95
CA LYS A 98 -20.78 -14.62 -10.94
C LYS A 98 -19.80 -14.02 -11.94
N MET A 99 -18.55 -14.44 -11.88
CA MET A 99 -17.50 -14.03 -12.80
C MET A 99 -17.22 -15.15 -13.81
N SER A 100 -16.92 -14.76 -15.05
CA SER A 100 -16.42 -15.70 -16.05
C SER A 100 -15.01 -16.15 -15.69
N LEU A 101 -14.63 -17.36 -16.09
CA LEU A 101 -13.27 -17.88 -15.87
C LEU A 101 -12.21 -16.93 -16.44
N SER A 102 -12.45 -16.37 -17.63
CA SER A 102 -11.55 -15.42 -18.28
C SER A 102 -11.33 -14.16 -17.44
N THR A 103 -12.39 -13.57 -16.89
CA THR A 103 -12.29 -12.39 -16.03
C THR A 103 -11.45 -12.70 -14.78
N THR A 104 -11.68 -13.86 -14.17
CA THR A 104 -10.94 -14.29 -12.97
C THR A 104 -9.45 -14.47 -13.27
N VAL A 105 -9.12 -15.19 -14.35
CA VAL A 105 -7.71 -15.44 -14.74
C VAL A 105 -7.00 -14.14 -15.10
N ILE A 106 -7.62 -13.28 -15.90
CA ILE A 106 -7.04 -11.98 -16.30
C ILE A 106 -6.80 -11.11 -15.06
N GLY A 107 -7.77 -11.03 -14.14
CA GLY A 107 -7.60 -10.23 -12.92
C GLY A 107 -6.49 -10.77 -12.02
N TRP A 108 -6.36 -12.08 -11.86
CA TRP A 108 -5.25 -12.69 -11.12
C TRP A 108 -3.90 -12.41 -11.77
N PHE A 109 -3.79 -12.60 -13.09
CA PHE A 109 -2.56 -12.29 -13.81
C PHE A 109 -2.19 -10.82 -13.69
N LEU A 110 -3.16 -9.92 -13.89
CA LEU A 110 -2.92 -8.48 -13.84
C LEU A 110 -2.52 -8.00 -12.44
N SER A 111 -3.18 -8.52 -11.38
CA SER A 111 -2.83 -8.18 -10.00
C SER A 111 -1.43 -8.66 -9.62
N LEU A 112 -1.10 -9.93 -9.91
CA LEU A 112 0.23 -10.47 -9.62
C LEU A 112 1.33 -9.80 -10.44
N ALA A 113 1.09 -9.54 -11.73
CA ALA A 113 2.02 -8.82 -12.59
C ALA A 113 2.25 -7.38 -12.09
N THR A 114 1.20 -6.70 -11.64
CA THR A 114 1.31 -5.34 -11.07
C THR A 114 2.15 -5.35 -9.79
N LEU A 115 1.87 -6.27 -8.86
CA LEU A 115 2.65 -6.40 -7.62
C LEU A 115 4.12 -6.72 -7.93
N PHE A 116 4.38 -7.68 -8.82
CA PHE A 116 5.73 -8.05 -9.23
C PHE A 116 6.48 -6.86 -9.87
N CYS A 117 5.84 -6.15 -10.79
CA CYS A 117 6.42 -4.98 -11.45
C CYS A 117 6.70 -3.85 -10.46
N LEU A 118 5.82 -3.60 -9.49
CA LEU A 118 6.04 -2.55 -8.48
C LEU A 118 7.19 -2.88 -7.54
N VAL A 119 7.36 -4.14 -7.12
CA VAL A 119 8.45 -4.55 -6.22
C VAL A 119 9.79 -4.63 -6.96
N TYR A 120 9.84 -5.33 -8.09
CA TYR A 120 11.09 -5.68 -8.76
C TYR A 120 11.43 -4.80 -9.96
N GLY A 121 10.49 -4.00 -10.46
CA GLY A 121 10.70 -3.17 -11.66
C GLY A 121 11.86 -2.20 -11.52
N LEU A 122 11.96 -1.53 -10.36
CA LEU A 122 13.07 -0.61 -10.04
C LEU A 122 14.45 -1.28 -9.95
N HIS A 123 14.51 -2.61 -9.81
CA HIS A 123 15.77 -3.34 -9.81
C HIS A 123 16.28 -3.61 -11.24
N LEU A 124 15.35 -3.69 -12.19
CA LEU A 124 15.65 -4.01 -13.59
C LEU A 124 15.91 -2.75 -14.42
N THR A 125 15.35 -1.61 -14.01
CA THR A 125 15.45 -0.36 -14.78
C THR A 125 15.55 0.87 -13.88
N THR A 126 16.27 1.88 -14.35
CA THR A 126 16.29 3.20 -13.74
C THR A 126 15.25 4.09 -14.43
N LEU A 127 14.32 4.64 -13.65
CA LEU A 127 13.27 5.48 -14.18
C LEU A 127 13.78 6.92 -14.38
N GLU A 128 13.42 7.52 -15.51
CA GLU A 128 13.56 8.96 -15.72
C GLU A 128 12.62 9.74 -14.79
N ALA A 129 12.74 11.07 -14.71
CA ALA A 129 11.93 11.91 -13.82
C ALA A 129 10.42 11.72 -14.04
N TRP A 130 9.96 11.66 -15.29
CA TRP A 130 8.55 11.40 -15.61
C TRP A 130 8.09 10.00 -15.21
N GLY A 131 8.90 8.98 -15.48
CA GLY A 131 8.62 7.60 -15.07
C GLY A 131 8.56 7.45 -13.55
N SER A 132 9.46 8.14 -12.85
CA SER A 132 9.51 8.19 -11.38
C SER A 132 8.29 8.89 -10.80
N ALA A 133 7.86 10.01 -11.39
CA ALA A 133 6.68 10.75 -10.97
C ALA A 133 5.40 9.90 -11.11
N LEU A 134 5.25 9.17 -12.22
CA LEU A 134 4.15 8.23 -12.42
C LEU A 134 4.22 7.05 -11.44
N TYR A 135 5.42 6.51 -11.22
CA TYR A 135 5.62 5.39 -10.29
C TYR A 135 5.22 5.77 -8.86
N VAL A 136 5.66 6.92 -8.35
CA VAL A 136 5.34 7.33 -6.97
C VAL A 136 3.88 7.75 -6.81
N SER A 137 3.28 8.38 -7.82
CA SER A 137 1.87 8.82 -7.74
C SER A 137 0.88 7.66 -7.92
N VAL A 138 0.99 6.92 -9.03
CA VAL A 138 0.03 5.89 -9.41
C VAL A 138 0.39 4.54 -8.80
N GLY A 139 1.68 4.25 -8.57
CA GLY A 139 2.13 2.94 -8.11
C GLY A 139 1.52 2.51 -6.79
N HIS A 140 1.38 3.43 -5.81
CA HIS A 140 0.68 3.13 -4.56
C HIS A 140 -0.81 2.78 -4.79
N THR A 141 -1.47 3.48 -5.70
CA THR A 141 -2.88 3.17 -6.01
C THR A 141 -3.02 1.85 -6.76
N ALA A 142 -2.10 1.58 -7.70
CA ALA A 142 -2.04 0.32 -8.43
C ALA A 142 -1.79 -0.88 -7.50
N TRP A 143 -0.92 -0.71 -6.48
CA TRP A 143 -0.74 -1.68 -5.41
C TRP A 143 -2.05 -1.95 -4.66
N GLY A 144 -2.73 -0.89 -4.23
CA GLY A 144 -4.04 -1.00 -3.58
C GLY A 144 -5.09 -1.70 -4.44
N ALA A 145 -5.11 -1.41 -5.74
CA ALA A 145 -6.02 -2.03 -6.70
C ALA A 145 -5.73 -3.53 -6.91
N ALA A 146 -4.46 -3.91 -6.99
CA ALA A 146 -4.06 -5.31 -7.07
C ALA A 146 -4.50 -6.10 -5.83
N LEU A 147 -4.28 -5.54 -4.63
CA LEU A 147 -4.74 -6.15 -3.38
C LEU A 147 -6.28 -6.18 -3.28
N ALA A 148 -6.96 -5.11 -3.69
CA ALA A 148 -8.42 -5.06 -3.71
C ALA A 148 -9.02 -6.15 -4.59
N TRP A 149 -8.42 -6.41 -5.77
CA TRP A 149 -8.83 -7.53 -6.61
C TRP A 149 -8.67 -8.88 -5.89
N ILE A 150 -7.52 -9.13 -5.25
CA ILE A 150 -7.25 -10.36 -4.50
C ILE A 150 -8.31 -10.57 -3.41
N VAL A 151 -8.64 -9.52 -2.66
CA VAL A 151 -9.68 -9.56 -1.62
C VAL A 151 -11.05 -9.88 -2.24
N ILE A 152 -11.42 -9.19 -3.32
CA ILE A 152 -12.71 -9.42 -4.00
C ILE A 152 -12.81 -10.86 -4.51
N ALA A 153 -11.76 -11.38 -5.15
CA ALA A 153 -11.71 -12.76 -5.62
C ALA A 153 -11.84 -13.77 -4.48
N CYS A 154 -11.18 -13.53 -3.35
CA CYS A 154 -11.29 -14.39 -2.17
C CYS A 154 -12.70 -14.38 -1.56
N CYS A 155 -13.29 -13.19 -1.38
CA CYS A 155 -14.63 -13.06 -0.79
C CYS A 155 -15.74 -13.60 -1.68
N THR A 156 -15.56 -13.63 -2.99
CA THR A 156 -16.57 -14.11 -3.96
C THR A 156 -16.42 -15.59 -4.32
N GLY A 157 -15.47 -16.30 -3.72
CA GLY A 157 -15.25 -17.74 -3.93
C GLY A 157 -14.29 -18.09 -5.07
N TYR A 158 -13.68 -17.11 -5.72
CA TYR A 158 -12.67 -17.28 -6.78
C TYR A 158 -11.22 -17.23 -6.27
N GLY A 159 -11.01 -17.33 -4.96
CA GLY A 159 -9.70 -17.25 -4.32
C GLY A 159 -8.92 -18.57 -4.25
N GLY A 160 -9.58 -19.72 -4.41
CA GLY A 160 -8.95 -21.04 -4.41
C GLY A 160 -7.98 -21.27 -3.25
N CYS A 161 -6.77 -21.72 -3.56
CA CYS A 161 -5.69 -21.99 -2.60
C CYS A 161 -5.22 -20.74 -1.84
N ILE A 162 -5.25 -19.56 -2.46
CA ILE A 162 -4.82 -18.31 -1.84
C ILE A 162 -5.76 -17.94 -0.70
N ASN A 163 -7.08 -18.11 -0.88
CA ASN A 163 -8.04 -17.89 0.20
C ASN A 163 -7.80 -18.82 1.39
N SER A 164 -7.47 -20.10 1.15
CA SER A 164 -7.13 -21.06 2.21
C SER A 164 -5.85 -20.66 2.97
N ALA A 165 -4.83 -20.18 2.25
CA ALA A 165 -3.59 -19.71 2.87
C ALA A 165 -3.81 -18.46 3.72
N LEU A 166 -4.54 -17.46 3.21
CA LEU A 166 -4.81 -16.20 3.92
C LEU A 166 -5.77 -16.37 5.12
N SER A 167 -6.67 -17.36 5.06
CA SER A 167 -7.60 -17.67 6.15
C SER A 167 -7.01 -18.63 7.20
N PHE A 168 -5.74 -19.00 7.07
CA PHE A 168 -5.08 -19.91 7.99
C PHE A 168 -5.07 -19.36 9.44
N ARG A 169 -5.54 -20.16 10.40
CA ARG A 169 -5.76 -19.72 11.79
C ARG A 169 -4.49 -19.21 12.48
N MET A 170 -3.33 -19.75 12.13
CA MET A 170 -2.04 -19.31 12.70
C MET A 170 -1.70 -17.86 12.33
N LEU A 171 -2.25 -17.34 11.23
CA LEU A 171 -2.03 -15.95 10.81
C LEU A 171 -2.87 -14.96 11.63
N GLN A 172 -3.93 -15.40 12.33
CA GLN A 172 -4.78 -14.51 13.13
C GLN A 172 -4.04 -13.83 14.29
N PRO A 173 -3.30 -14.54 15.17
CA PRO A 173 -2.53 -13.88 16.22
C PRO A 173 -1.41 -13.00 15.62
N LEU A 174 -0.76 -13.46 14.55
CA LEU A 174 0.30 -12.70 13.88
C LEU A 174 -0.25 -11.37 13.32
N SER A 175 -1.42 -11.40 12.69
CA SER A 175 -2.11 -10.22 12.16
C SER A 175 -2.48 -9.19 13.24
N ARG A 176 -2.67 -9.61 14.49
CA ARG A 176 -2.93 -8.67 15.61
C ARG A 176 -1.62 -8.10 16.18
N LEU A 177 -0.53 -8.86 16.10
CA LEU A 177 0.77 -8.44 16.58
C LEU A 177 1.45 -7.43 15.65
N THR A 178 1.12 -7.43 14.36
CA THR A 178 1.75 -6.54 13.35
C THR A 178 1.73 -5.08 13.75
N TYR A 179 0.62 -4.58 14.33
CA TYR A 179 0.52 -3.18 14.77
C TYR A 179 1.47 -2.88 15.95
N CYS A 180 1.49 -3.74 16.97
CA CYS A 180 2.41 -3.58 18.09
C CYS A 180 3.87 -3.70 17.65
N ALA A 181 4.16 -4.67 16.79
CA ALA A 181 5.49 -4.86 16.20
C ALA A 181 5.92 -3.62 15.40
N TYR A 182 5.04 -3.04 14.60
CA TYR A 182 5.31 -1.80 13.84
C TYR A 182 5.72 -0.63 14.75
N LEU A 183 5.12 -0.50 15.93
CA LEU A 183 5.43 0.58 16.87
C LEU A 183 6.71 0.36 17.64
N VAL A 184 6.94 -0.86 18.10
CA VAL A 184 8.03 -1.19 19.03
C VAL A 184 9.32 -1.52 18.28
N HIS A 185 9.25 -2.18 17.13
CA HIS A 185 10.43 -2.68 16.41
C HIS A 185 11.44 -1.56 16.06
N PRO A 186 11.04 -0.41 15.49
CA PRO A 186 11.99 0.68 15.22
C PRO A 186 12.62 1.25 16.50
N VAL A 187 11.90 1.26 17.63
CA VAL A 187 12.45 1.71 18.92
C VAL A 187 13.59 0.79 19.36
N ILE A 188 13.37 -0.53 19.26
CA ILE A 188 14.39 -1.53 19.59
C ILE A 188 15.60 -1.37 18.65
N MET A 189 15.38 -1.26 17.34
CA MET A 189 16.47 -1.07 16.37
C MET A 189 17.32 0.17 16.67
N VAL A 190 16.67 1.29 17.02
CA VAL A 190 17.38 2.52 17.36
C VAL A 190 18.15 2.36 18.68
N ALA A 191 17.52 1.75 19.70
CA ALA A 191 18.17 1.51 20.99
C ALA A 191 19.40 0.60 20.86
N THR A 192 19.29 -0.50 20.10
CA THR A 192 20.43 -1.39 19.84
C THR A 192 21.51 -0.69 19.03
N SER A 193 21.14 0.09 18.01
CA SER A 193 22.10 0.86 17.22
C SER A 193 22.89 1.87 18.06
N PHE A 194 22.28 2.49 19.08
CA PHE A 194 22.99 3.41 19.98
C PHE A 194 23.93 2.71 20.97
N GLN A 195 23.69 1.43 21.24
CA GLN A 195 24.51 0.63 22.14
C GLN A 195 25.68 -0.08 21.44
N MET A 196 25.74 -0.03 20.11
CA MET A 196 26.80 -0.68 19.35
C MET A 196 28.10 0.12 19.40
N ASP A 197 29.20 -0.58 19.70
CA ASP A 197 30.54 0.02 19.79
C ASP A 197 31.18 0.34 18.43
N GLY A 198 30.55 -0.06 17.32
CA GLY A 198 31.06 0.17 15.97
C GLY A 198 30.08 -0.17 14.85
N PRO A 199 30.41 0.17 13.60
CA PRO A 199 29.55 -0.11 12.45
C PRO A 199 29.44 -1.61 12.17
N MET A 200 28.22 -2.10 11.93
CA MET A 200 27.99 -3.46 11.43
C MET A 200 27.97 -3.50 9.91
N HIS A 201 28.81 -4.36 9.33
CA HIS A 201 28.77 -4.67 7.90
C HIS A 201 27.70 -5.72 7.60
N ILE A 202 26.59 -5.27 7.03
CA ILE A 202 25.44 -6.11 6.68
C ILE A 202 25.79 -6.98 5.45
N HIS A 203 26.10 -8.25 5.70
CA HIS A 203 26.20 -9.28 4.68
C HIS A 203 24.92 -10.11 4.65
N ASN A 204 24.58 -10.70 3.49
CA ASN A 204 23.34 -11.48 3.33
C ASN A 204 23.13 -12.56 4.42
N ALA A 205 24.21 -13.22 4.84
CA ALA A 205 24.16 -14.21 5.92
C ALA A 205 23.82 -13.57 7.28
N LEU A 206 24.43 -12.43 7.61
CA LEU A 206 24.14 -11.70 8.84
C LEU A 206 22.71 -11.17 8.84
N THR A 207 22.21 -10.70 7.70
CA THR A 207 20.82 -10.27 7.52
C THR A 207 19.85 -11.41 7.85
N LEU A 208 20.10 -12.62 7.32
CA LEU A 208 19.27 -13.79 7.62
C LEU A 208 19.25 -14.11 9.12
N ILE A 209 20.42 -14.11 9.78
CA ILE A 209 20.53 -14.36 11.22
C ILE A 209 19.80 -13.29 12.03
N LEU A 210 19.92 -12.01 11.65
CA LEU A 210 19.27 -10.90 12.34
C LEU A 210 17.73 -10.96 12.23
N TYR A 211 17.19 -11.36 11.08
CA TYR A 211 15.73 -11.40 10.88
C TYR A 211 15.08 -12.70 11.36
N PHE A 212 15.73 -13.84 11.22
CA PHE A 212 15.18 -15.14 11.60
C PHE A 212 15.63 -15.60 12.99
N GLY A 213 16.55 -14.87 13.62
CA GLY A 213 17.21 -15.30 14.85
C GLY A 213 18.21 -16.42 14.60
N ASN A 214 18.99 -16.75 15.63
CA ASN A 214 19.68 -18.04 15.74
C ASN A 214 18.73 -19.10 16.29
#